data_AF-A0A538DF28-F1
#
_entry.id   AF-A0A538DF28-F1
#
_cell.length_a   1.000
_cell.length_b   1.000
_cell.length_c   1.000
_cell.angle_alpha   90.00
_cell.angle_beta   90.00
_cell.angle_gamma   90.00
#
_symmetry.space_group_name_H-M   'P 1'
#
loop_
_entity.id
_entity.type
_entity.pdbx_description
1 polymer ?
#
loop_
_entity_poly.entity_id
_entity_poly.type
_entity_poly.pdbx_seq_one_letter_code
_entity_poly.pdbx_strand_id
1 'polypeptide(L)'
;MSGRCVLALDVGTSSVRAHRFDESATEDGEPARRDYTGEQDPDRVLQWTREAIEEAGGVDGVDAVGASCFGHSLLALDKSGRPLTPILSWRDTRSAEAADWLLRRLDGAAVHARTGCQIHTSYWPAKLAWLAQTEPHVFREANRFVSFCDYLYEQLLGRVVGSSIGMASPTGLVDLRTRTWDEELLDALGLEAERLPEISDAPVEGWYPALLDGACSNFGAGALSRQRAALMVGTSGALRTVYETARPQPRPALFLHWVDDKRVVEGGSLSDGGNLHAWLGSTLKGEDGSLGDRDPDSHGLTFLTLLGGERSPGWHQHARGAIHGLTFETTPADLRQAGLEGVAFRFAEVADLMPELEEIVATGGALLEDPDWVQVMADALGRPLTTSGVKEASLRGAAVIALERLGAKPAPAPVGAVVEPRRDKVEAFRAARERQRRLYEVVTSEPIS
;
A
#
# COMPACT_ATOMS: atom_id res chain seq x y z
N MET A 1 -22.98 -4.29 -31.51
CA MET A 1 -22.53 -3.10 -30.77
C MET A 1 -21.29 -3.53 -30.03
N SER A 2 -20.11 -3.05 -30.45
CA SER A 2 -18.85 -3.43 -29.81
C SER A 2 -18.82 -2.80 -28.43
N GLY A 3 -18.73 -3.60 -27.38
CA GLY A 3 -18.54 -3.09 -26.02
C GLY A 3 -17.21 -2.34 -25.91
N ARG A 4 -17.08 -1.51 -24.86
CA ARG A 4 -15.83 -0.81 -24.56
C ARG A 4 -14.69 -1.80 -24.28
N CYS A 5 -13.47 -1.42 -24.61
CA CYS A 5 -12.24 -2.16 -24.33
C CYS A 5 -11.22 -1.21 -23.70
N VAL A 6 -10.62 -1.59 -22.57
CA VAL A 6 -9.58 -0.79 -21.91
C VAL A 6 -8.30 -1.59 -21.75
N LEU A 7 -7.15 -0.93 -21.88
CA LEU A 7 -5.87 -1.47 -21.42
C LEU A 7 -5.69 -1.06 -19.97
N ALA A 8 -5.45 -2.02 -19.08
CA ALA A 8 -5.07 -1.75 -17.70
C ALA A 8 -3.58 -2.02 -17.50
N LEU A 9 -2.93 -1.18 -16.71
CA LEU A 9 -1.55 -1.32 -16.28
C LEU A 9 -1.48 -1.37 -14.76
N ASP A 10 -0.64 -2.25 -14.22
CA ASP A 10 -0.30 -2.28 -12.81
C ASP A 10 1.22 -2.31 -12.66
N VAL A 11 1.77 -1.19 -12.24
CA VAL A 11 3.20 -1.01 -12.01
C VAL A 11 3.43 -1.10 -10.51
N GLY A 12 3.77 -2.30 -10.03
CA GLY A 12 4.01 -2.59 -8.62
C GLY A 12 5.48 -2.42 -8.23
N THR A 13 5.86 -2.83 -7.02
CA THR A 13 7.29 -2.76 -6.58
C THR A 13 8.13 -4.00 -6.92
N SER A 14 7.49 -5.02 -7.49
CA SER A 14 8.11 -6.31 -7.84
C SER A 14 7.69 -6.84 -9.21
N SER A 15 6.80 -6.14 -9.91
CA SER A 15 6.42 -6.52 -11.27
C SER A 15 5.69 -5.38 -11.96
N VAL A 16 5.72 -5.40 -13.29
CA VAL A 16 4.75 -4.69 -14.12
C VAL A 16 3.83 -5.71 -14.76
N ARG A 17 2.54 -5.41 -14.79
CA ARG A 17 1.51 -6.19 -15.46
C ARG A 17 0.68 -5.32 -16.39
N ALA A 18 0.28 -5.87 -17.52
CA ALA A 18 -0.60 -5.19 -18.47
C ALA A 18 -1.62 -6.18 -19.05
N HIS A 19 -2.88 -5.75 -19.18
CA HIS A 19 -3.91 -6.60 -19.77
C HIS A 19 -5.09 -5.81 -20.31
N ARG A 20 -5.78 -6.38 -21.31
CA ARG A 20 -6.98 -5.80 -21.91
C ARG A 20 -8.21 -6.34 -21.19
N PHE A 21 -9.16 -5.45 -20.92
CA PHE A 21 -10.43 -5.78 -20.28
C PHE A 21 -11.60 -5.34 -21.16
N ASP A 22 -12.64 -6.16 -21.18
CA ASP A 22 -13.91 -5.79 -21.80
C ASP A 22 -14.71 -4.80 -20.94
N GLU A 23 -15.89 -4.39 -21.43
CA GLU A 23 -16.77 -3.42 -20.76
C GLU A 23 -17.26 -3.90 -19.38
N SER A 24 -17.24 -5.21 -19.13
CA SER A 24 -17.62 -5.81 -17.85
C SER A 24 -16.44 -5.88 -16.86
N ALA A 25 -15.26 -5.36 -17.22
CA ALA A 25 -13.99 -5.58 -16.53
C ALA A 25 -13.68 -7.08 -16.37
N THR A 26 -13.93 -7.83 -17.44
CA THR A 26 -13.52 -9.24 -17.58
C THR A 26 -12.35 -9.30 -18.53
N GLU A 27 -11.41 -10.16 -18.20
CA GLU A 27 -10.24 -10.45 -18.99
C GLU A 27 -10.22 -11.88 -19.52
N ASP A 28 -9.54 -12.11 -20.65
CA ASP A 28 -9.28 -13.44 -21.20
C ASP A 28 -7.77 -13.67 -21.30
N GLY A 29 -7.30 -14.85 -20.86
CA GLY A 29 -5.88 -15.17 -20.78
C GLY A 29 -5.17 -14.64 -19.54
N GLU A 30 -3.85 -14.80 -19.54
CA GLU A 30 -2.96 -14.31 -18.47
C GLU A 30 -2.40 -12.94 -18.85
N PRO A 31 -2.21 -12.03 -17.88
CA PRO A 31 -1.65 -10.71 -18.15
C PRO A 31 -0.20 -10.81 -18.64
N ALA A 32 0.19 -9.90 -19.53
CA ALA A 32 1.59 -9.66 -19.82
C ALA A 32 2.30 -9.24 -18.54
N ARG A 33 3.45 -9.86 -18.23
CA ARG A 33 4.13 -9.70 -16.94
C ARG A 33 5.64 -9.57 -17.09
N ARG A 34 6.23 -8.65 -16.33
CA ARG A 34 7.68 -8.52 -16.14
C ARG A 34 7.99 -8.47 -14.65
N ASP A 35 8.61 -9.53 -14.14
CA ASP A 35 9.02 -9.59 -12.74
C ASP A 35 10.37 -8.91 -12.51
N TYR A 36 10.48 -8.21 -11.38
CA TYR A 36 11.71 -7.63 -10.87
C TYR A 36 11.64 -7.59 -9.34
N THR A 37 12.70 -7.18 -8.66
CA THR A 37 12.68 -7.16 -7.20
C THR A 37 13.35 -5.92 -6.69
N GLY A 38 12.54 -4.96 -6.24
CA GLY A 38 13.03 -3.73 -5.64
C GLY A 38 13.94 -2.92 -6.55
N GLU A 39 13.71 -3.00 -7.87
CA GLU A 39 14.42 -2.17 -8.84
C GLU A 39 14.19 -0.69 -8.51
N GLN A 40 15.28 0.07 -8.48
CA GLN A 40 15.26 1.49 -8.15
C GLN A 40 15.68 2.35 -9.34
N ASP A 41 16.14 1.75 -10.45
CA ASP A 41 16.38 2.45 -11.70
C ASP A 41 15.06 2.74 -12.43
N PRO A 42 14.64 4.01 -12.54
CA PRO A 42 13.38 4.37 -13.20
C PRO A 42 13.37 4.03 -14.70
N ASP A 43 14.51 4.04 -15.38
CA ASP A 43 14.58 3.75 -16.82
C ASP A 43 14.36 2.27 -17.10
N ARG A 44 14.83 1.39 -16.20
CA ARG A 44 14.58 -0.06 -16.30
C ARG A 44 13.10 -0.39 -16.10
N VAL A 45 12.45 0.21 -15.11
CA VAL A 45 11.02 -0.01 -14.88
C VAL A 45 10.18 0.55 -16.03
N LEU A 46 10.56 1.70 -16.58
CA LEU A 46 9.96 2.24 -17.81
C LEU A 46 10.09 1.26 -18.99
N GLN A 47 11.28 0.70 -19.21
CA GLN A 47 11.51 -0.26 -20.28
C GLN A 47 10.59 -1.49 -20.13
N TRP A 48 10.54 -2.11 -18.95
CA TRP A 48 9.66 -3.25 -18.70
C TRP A 48 8.17 -2.89 -18.83
N THR A 49 7.81 -1.65 -18.52
CA THR A 49 6.44 -1.17 -18.73
C THR A 49 6.08 -1.12 -20.21
N ARG A 50 6.99 -0.61 -21.06
CA ARG A 50 6.80 -0.61 -22.52
C ARG A 50 6.67 -2.03 -23.07
N GLU A 51 7.56 -2.93 -22.65
CA GLU A 51 7.51 -4.34 -23.05
C GLU A 51 6.20 -5.03 -22.64
N ALA A 52 5.69 -4.77 -21.43
CA ALA A 52 4.42 -5.32 -20.96
C ALA A 52 3.22 -4.75 -21.75
N ILE A 53 3.22 -3.45 -22.05
CA ILE A 53 2.19 -2.81 -22.91
C ILE A 53 2.18 -3.46 -24.30
N GLU A 54 3.35 -3.62 -24.92
CA GLU A 54 3.48 -4.23 -26.25
C GLU A 54 2.99 -5.68 -26.26
N GLU A 55 3.36 -6.48 -25.26
CA GLU A 55 2.92 -7.87 -25.13
C GLU A 55 1.40 -7.99 -24.87
N ALA A 56 0.80 -7.03 -24.17
CA ALA A 56 -0.66 -6.93 -24.00
C ALA A 56 -1.41 -6.43 -25.27
N GLY A 57 -0.71 -6.28 -26.39
CA GLY A 57 -1.26 -5.88 -27.68
C GLY A 57 -1.23 -4.36 -27.93
N GLY A 58 -0.49 -3.58 -27.14
CA GLY A 58 -0.35 -2.14 -27.31
C GLY A 58 -1.60 -1.33 -26.95
N VAL A 59 -1.58 -0.03 -27.28
CA VAL A 59 -2.69 0.91 -27.02
C VAL A 59 -3.64 1.11 -28.19
N ASP A 60 -3.34 0.51 -29.35
CA ASP A 60 -4.22 0.63 -30.51
C ASP A 60 -5.52 -0.14 -30.28
N GLY A 61 -6.65 0.51 -30.59
CA GLY A 61 -7.98 -0.10 -30.50
C GLY A 61 -8.53 -0.29 -29.08
N VAL A 62 -7.96 0.38 -28.07
CA VAL A 62 -8.61 0.53 -26.76
C VAL A 62 -9.27 1.91 -26.64
N ASP A 63 -10.37 1.99 -25.91
CA ASP A 63 -11.09 3.24 -25.63
C ASP A 63 -10.38 4.09 -24.57
N ALA A 64 -9.62 3.45 -23.68
CA ALA A 64 -8.81 4.12 -22.67
C ALA A 64 -7.68 3.22 -22.13
N VAL A 65 -6.70 3.87 -21.50
CA VAL A 65 -5.71 3.24 -20.64
C VAL A 65 -5.96 3.65 -19.20
N GLY A 66 -6.17 2.67 -18.32
CA GLY A 66 -6.20 2.85 -16.87
C GLY A 66 -4.91 2.33 -16.25
N ALA A 67 -4.39 2.97 -15.21
CA ALA A 67 -3.20 2.47 -14.53
C ALA A 67 -3.28 2.52 -13.00
N SER A 68 -2.64 1.54 -12.40
CA SER A 68 -2.28 1.42 -11.00
C SER A 68 -0.75 1.58 -10.90
N CYS A 69 -0.28 2.36 -9.93
CA CYS A 69 1.15 2.46 -9.65
C CYS A 69 1.43 2.46 -8.14
N PHE A 70 2.56 1.86 -7.75
CA PHE A 70 3.00 1.88 -6.37
C PHE A 70 3.18 3.31 -5.85
N GLY A 71 2.55 3.58 -4.71
CA GLY A 71 2.57 4.91 -4.10
C GLY A 71 3.87 5.28 -3.41
N HIS A 72 3.90 6.52 -2.96
CA HIS A 72 4.94 7.10 -2.09
C HIS A 72 6.35 7.15 -2.69
N SER A 73 6.52 6.78 -3.95
CA SER A 73 7.77 6.92 -4.68
C SER A 73 8.14 8.39 -4.86
N LEU A 74 9.43 8.71 -4.79
CA LEU A 74 9.94 10.06 -5.04
C LEU A 74 11.14 9.99 -5.98
N LEU A 75 11.13 10.84 -7.00
CA LEU A 75 12.21 11.10 -7.94
C LEU A 75 12.49 12.59 -7.99
N ALA A 76 13.76 12.97 -7.96
CA ALA A 76 14.19 14.32 -8.31
C ALA A 76 14.54 14.35 -9.80
N LEU A 77 14.00 15.29 -10.57
CA LEU A 77 14.28 15.46 -12.00
C LEU A 77 15.01 16.76 -12.27
N ASP A 78 15.99 16.75 -13.18
CA ASP A 78 16.64 17.96 -13.67
C ASP A 78 15.75 18.74 -14.66
N LYS A 79 16.25 19.88 -15.19
CA LYS A 79 15.53 20.72 -16.17
C LYS A 79 15.24 20.02 -17.50
N SER A 80 15.96 18.95 -17.81
CA SER A 80 15.75 18.13 -19.01
C SER A 80 14.83 16.92 -18.76
N GLY A 81 14.29 16.77 -17.55
CA GLY A 81 13.44 15.65 -17.17
C GLY A 81 14.22 14.37 -16.86
N ARG A 82 15.54 14.45 -16.69
CA ARG A 82 16.37 13.28 -16.34
C ARG A 82 16.36 13.04 -14.83
N PRO A 83 16.24 11.79 -14.37
CA PRO A 83 16.36 11.45 -12.96
C PRO A 83 17.72 11.81 -12.37
N LEU A 84 17.72 12.52 -11.25
CA LEU A 84 18.89 12.82 -10.40
C LEU A 84 19.00 11.85 -9.22
N THR A 85 17.96 11.05 -8.96
CA THR A 85 17.91 10.06 -7.89
C THR A 85 17.42 8.73 -8.43
N PRO A 86 17.78 7.61 -7.78
CA PRO A 86 16.99 6.39 -7.90
C PRO A 86 15.56 6.60 -7.37
N ILE A 87 14.66 5.65 -7.62
CA ILE A 87 13.31 5.63 -7.03
C ILE A 87 13.41 5.48 -5.51
N LEU A 88 13.10 6.54 -4.77
CA LEU A 88 13.02 6.51 -3.31
C LEU A 88 11.68 5.92 -2.88
N SER A 89 11.64 4.60 -2.74
CA SER A 89 10.42 3.82 -2.46
C SER A 89 9.85 4.00 -1.05
N TRP A 90 8.65 3.48 -0.79
CA TRP A 90 8.03 3.47 0.55
C TRP A 90 8.82 2.69 1.61
N ARG A 91 9.72 1.78 1.20
CA ARG A 91 10.60 0.99 2.07
C ARG A 91 11.87 1.72 2.49
N ASP A 92 12.14 2.87 1.90
CA ASP A 92 13.34 3.63 2.20
C ASP A 92 13.20 4.31 3.57
N THR A 93 14.03 3.89 4.52
CA THR A 93 14.01 4.40 5.91
C THR A 93 15.12 5.40 6.21
N ARG A 94 15.94 5.79 5.22
CA ARG A 94 17.07 6.73 5.42
C ARG A 94 16.62 8.09 5.95
N SER A 95 15.36 8.44 5.74
CA SER A 95 14.75 9.70 6.18
C SER A 95 14.26 9.71 7.64
N ALA A 96 14.57 8.70 8.46
CA ALA A 96 14.08 8.62 9.84
C ALA A 96 14.48 9.85 10.69
N GLU A 97 15.76 10.22 10.68
CA GLU A 97 16.21 11.42 11.41
C GLU A 97 15.61 12.72 10.87
N ALA A 98 15.31 12.77 9.57
CA ALA A 98 14.67 13.92 8.93
C ALA A 98 13.19 14.02 9.31
N ALA A 99 12.49 12.89 9.47
CA ALA A 99 11.15 12.85 10.04
C ALA A 99 11.13 13.28 11.51
N ASP A 100 12.10 12.83 12.33
CA ASP A 100 12.27 13.35 13.71
C ASP A 100 12.50 14.87 13.71
N TRP A 101 13.27 15.38 12.75
CA TRP A 101 13.53 16.81 12.59
C TRP A 101 12.27 17.62 12.25
N LEU A 102 11.38 17.07 11.42
CA LEU A 102 10.07 17.65 11.10
C LEU A 102 9.13 17.61 12.30
N LEU A 103 9.06 16.50 13.03
CA LEU A 103 8.22 16.35 14.23
C LEU A 103 8.61 17.29 15.37
N ARG A 104 9.87 17.78 15.40
CA ARG A 104 10.30 18.84 16.34
C ARG A 104 9.83 20.25 15.94
N ARG A 105 9.34 20.43 14.71
CA ARG A 105 8.99 21.74 14.12
C ARG A 105 7.50 21.89 13.83
N LEU A 106 6.83 20.78 13.57
CA LEU A 106 5.44 20.72 13.16
C LEU A 106 4.63 19.92 14.19
N ASP A 107 3.37 20.28 14.35
CA ASP A 107 2.42 19.44 15.06
C ASP A 107 2.02 18.27 14.15
N GLY A 108 2.56 17.08 14.43
CA GLY A 108 2.29 15.87 13.66
C GLY A 108 0.80 15.50 13.61
N ALA A 109 0.04 15.77 14.68
CA ALA A 109 -1.40 15.50 14.70
C ALA A 109 -2.16 16.50 13.82
N ALA A 110 -1.74 17.76 13.78
CA ALA A 110 -2.31 18.76 12.87
C ALA A 110 -1.98 18.43 11.39
N VAL A 111 -0.73 18.03 11.11
CA VAL A 111 -0.32 17.59 9.76
C VAL A 111 -1.14 16.38 9.32
N HIS A 112 -1.30 15.38 10.18
CA HIS A 112 -2.14 14.21 9.90
C HIS A 112 -3.61 14.59 9.67
N ALA A 113 -4.17 15.47 10.50
CA ALA A 113 -5.55 15.93 10.32
C ALA A 113 -5.77 16.64 8.97
N ARG A 114 -4.79 17.41 8.48
CA ARG A 114 -4.87 18.10 7.19
C ARG A 114 -4.62 17.18 6.00
N THR A 115 -3.62 16.31 6.08
CA THR A 115 -3.12 15.55 4.92
C THR A 115 -3.59 14.11 4.86
N GLY A 116 -4.05 13.57 5.99
CA GLY A 116 -4.34 12.16 6.17
C GLY A 116 -3.09 11.28 6.26
N CYS A 117 -1.89 11.87 6.31
CA CYS A 117 -0.61 11.16 6.38
C CYS A 117 0.15 11.54 7.65
N GLN A 118 0.83 10.56 8.25
CA GLN A 118 1.77 10.84 9.35
C GLN A 118 3.08 11.41 8.82
N ILE A 119 3.81 12.15 9.65
CA ILE A 119 5.22 12.46 9.36
C ILE A 119 6.01 11.17 9.57
N HIS A 120 6.32 10.48 8.49
CA HIS A 120 6.97 9.17 8.52
C HIS A 120 7.87 8.98 7.31
N THR A 121 8.86 8.08 7.42
CA THR A 121 9.85 7.77 6.36
C THR A 121 9.22 7.33 5.04
N SER A 122 8.02 6.74 5.10
CA SER A 122 7.26 6.34 3.92
C SER A 122 6.86 7.53 3.04
N TYR A 123 6.65 8.72 3.61
CA TYR A 123 6.05 9.87 2.93
C TYR A 123 7.08 10.91 2.46
N TRP A 124 6.65 11.77 1.55
CA TRP A 124 7.52 12.74 0.90
C TRP A 124 8.12 13.80 1.83
N PRO A 125 7.42 14.34 2.85
CA PRO A 125 8.02 15.34 3.73
C PRO A 125 9.35 14.87 4.32
N ALA A 126 9.40 13.65 4.86
CA ALA A 126 10.63 13.08 5.42
C ALA A 126 11.72 12.90 4.36
N LYS A 127 11.37 12.38 3.18
CA LYS A 127 12.33 12.12 2.09
C LYS A 127 12.91 13.39 1.49
N LEU A 128 12.09 14.42 1.32
CA LEU A 128 12.51 15.73 0.83
C LEU A 128 13.40 16.44 1.85
N ALA A 129 13.03 16.42 3.13
CA ALA A 129 13.87 16.94 4.20
C ALA A 129 15.22 16.21 4.26
N TRP A 130 15.21 14.88 4.12
CA TRP A 130 16.42 14.08 4.05
C TRP A 130 17.30 14.48 2.85
N LEU A 131 16.75 14.53 1.64
CA LEU A 131 17.48 14.95 0.43
C LEU A 131 18.09 16.36 0.59
N ALA A 132 17.34 17.30 1.16
CA ALA A 132 17.83 18.66 1.39
C ALA A 132 19.02 18.70 2.37
N GLN A 133 19.06 17.78 3.34
CA GLN A 133 20.10 17.71 4.37
C GLN A 133 21.33 16.93 3.92
N THR A 134 21.13 15.78 3.26
CA THR A 134 22.21 14.84 2.92
C THR A 134 22.75 15.03 1.51
N GLU A 135 21.90 15.46 0.57
CA GLU A 135 22.24 15.66 -0.84
C GLU A 135 21.81 17.06 -1.33
N PRO A 136 22.30 18.15 -0.72
CA PRO A 136 21.84 19.51 -1.00
C PRO A 136 22.16 20.00 -2.43
N HIS A 137 23.05 19.32 -3.15
CA HIS A 137 23.29 19.60 -4.56
C HIS A 137 22.14 19.06 -5.42
N VAL A 138 21.76 17.78 -5.23
CA VAL A 138 20.59 17.16 -5.87
C VAL A 138 19.33 17.97 -5.58
N PHE A 139 19.10 18.31 -4.31
CA PHE A 139 17.89 19.07 -3.93
C PHE A 139 17.82 20.45 -4.60
N ARG A 140 18.95 21.12 -4.85
CA ARG A 140 18.97 22.44 -5.51
C ARG A 140 18.92 22.36 -7.03
N GLU A 141 19.54 21.34 -7.63
CA GLU A 141 19.56 21.14 -9.08
C GLU A 141 18.24 20.57 -9.61
N ALA A 142 17.50 19.84 -8.78
CA ALA A 142 16.19 19.31 -9.13
C ALA A 142 15.25 20.44 -9.57
N ASN A 143 14.76 20.36 -10.79
CA ASN A 143 13.71 21.25 -11.28
C ASN A 143 12.34 20.81 -10.74
N ARG A 144 12.09 19.50 -10.65
CA ARG A 144 10.83 18.94 -10.15
C ARG A 144 11.08 17.75 -9.22
N PHE A 145 10.18 17.55 -8.26
CA PHE A 145 10.04 16.34 -7.47
C PHE A 145 8.75 15.65 -7.85
N VAL A 146 8.84 14.40 -8.30
CA VAL A 146 7.70 13.70 -8.89
C VAL A 146 7.61 12.27 -8.36
N SER A 147 6.44 11.65 -8.46
CA SER A 147 6.34 10.21 -8.25
C SER A 147 6.96 9.46 -9.42
N PHE A 148 7.32 8.18 -9.23
CA PHE A 148 7.74 7.35 -10.34
C PHE A 148 6.67 7.28 -11.44
N CYS A 149 5.39 7.31 -11.07
CA CYS A 149 4.32 7.28 -12.05
C CYS A 149 4.25 8.54 -12.92
N ASP A 150 4.47 9.71 -12.34
CA ASP A 150 4.47 10.97 -13.10
C ASP A 150 5.63 10.97 -14.12
N TYR A 151 6.80 10.48 -13.70
CA TYR A 151 7.93 10.24 -14.60
C TYR A 151 7.57 9.26 -15.72
N LEU A 152 6.98 8.11 -15.36
CA LEU A 152 6.58 7.07 -16.30
C LEU A 152 5.63 7.62 -17.37
N TYR A 153 4.60 8.36 -16.97
CA TYR A 153 3.63 8.96 -17.88
C TYR A 153 4.27 10.00 -18.80
N GLU A 154 5.17 10.84 -18.27
CA GLU A 154 5.90 11.83 -19.08
C GLU A 154 6.74 11.14 -20.18
N GLN A 155 7.38 10.02 -19.84
CA GLN A 155 8.19 9.25 -20.79
C GLN A 155 7.37 8.43 -21.79
N LEU A 156 6.17 7.97 -21.42
CA LEU A 156 5.28 7.22 -22.32
C LEU A 156 4.53 8.15 -23.29
N LEU A 157 4.14 9.34 -22.84
CA LEU A 157 3.32 10.28 -23.61
C LEU A 157 4.13 11.43 -24.23
N GLY A 158 5.42 11.54 -23.93
CA GLY A 158 6.32 12.54 -24.49
C GLY A 158 6.04 13.97 -24.03
N ARG A 159 5.29 14.15 -22.94
CA ARG A 159 4.93 15.45 -22.35
C ARG A 159 4.58 15.31 -20.88
N VAL A 160 4.70 16.41 -20.13
CA VAL A 160 4.29 16.47 -18.73
C VAL A 160 2.79 16.20 -18.60
N VAL A 161 2.43 15.30 -17.69
CA VAL A 161 1.04 14.99 -17.32
C VAL A 161 0.83 15.33 -15.84
N GLY A 162 -0.36 15.82 -15.50
CA GLY A 162 -0.72 16.07 -14.11
C GLY A 162 -0.75 14.77 -13.29
N SER A 163 -0.38 14.87 -12.03
CA SER A 163 -0.52 13.76 -11.08
C SER A 163 -1.98 13.64 -10.67
N SER A 164 -2.54 12.43 -10.69
CA SER A 164 -3.90 12.23 -10.17
C SER A 164 -3.96 12.66 -8.71
N ILE A 165 -5.14 13.09 -8.24
CA ILE A 165 -5.31 13.32 -6.80
C ILE A 165 -5.05 12.02 -6.00
N GLY A 166 -5.36 10.87 -6.61
CA GLY A 166 -5.09 9.53 -6.09
C GLY A 166 -3.61 9.18 -5.93
N MET A 167 -2.70 9.89 -6.60
CA MET A 167 -1.25 9.70 -6.47
C MET A 167 -0.59 10.87 -5.71
N ALA A 168 -1.12 12.08 -5.85
CA ALA A 168 -0.68 13.25 -5.09
C ALA A 168 -1.03 13.14 -3.60
N SER A 169 -2.26 12.74 -3.24
CA SER A 169 -2.68 12.63 -1.84
C SER A 169 -1.79 11.72 -0.98
N PRO A 170 -1.42 10.49 -1.41
CA PRO A 170 -0.52 9.62 -0.64
C PRO A 170 0.94 10.10 -0.58
N THR A 171 1.30 11.24 -1.16
CA THR A 171 2.63 11.85 -0.90
C THR A 171 2.75 12.36 0.53
N GLY A 172 1.63 12.71 1.17
CA GLY A 172 1.60 13.40 2.46
C GLY A 172 1.83 14.92 2.35
N LEU A 173 1.72 15.49 1.15
CA LEU A 173 1.84 16.93 0.90
C LEU A 173 0.53 17.60 0.47
N VAL A 174 -0.59 16.86 0.34
CA VAL A 174 -1.87 17.43 -0.11
C VAL A 174 -2.76 17.73 1.09
N ASP A 175 -3.27 18.96 1.20
CA ASP A 175 -4.35 19.31 2.13
C ASP A 175 -5.67 18.69 1.61
N LEU A 176 -6.26 17.80 2.41
CA LEU A 176 -7.49 17.08 2.08
C LEU A 176 -8.71 17.99 1.87
N ARG A 177 -8.72 19.20 2.45
CA ARG A 177 -9.80 20.18 2.33
C ARG A 177 -9.69 20.98 1.03
N THR A 178 -8.49 21.44 0.66
CA THR A 178 -8.29 22.26 -0.54
C THR A 178 -8.00 21.43 -1.79
N ARG A 179 -7.50 20.19 -1.63
CA ARG A 179 -6.99 19.32 -2.69
C ARG A 179 -5.81 19.95 -3.44
N THR A 180 -5.03 20.77 -2.75
CA THR A 180 -3.80 21.39 -3.22
C THR A 180 -2.64 21.03 -2.31
N TRP A 181 -1.42 21.38 -2.71
CA TRP A 181 -0.25 21.21 -1.86
C TRP A 181 -0.39 22.03 -0.55
N ASP A 182 0.02 21.44 0.58
CA ASP A 182 -0.06 21.98 1.94
C ASP A 182 1.04 23.03 2.16
N GLU A 183 0.63 24.30 2.27
CA GLU A 183 1.55 25.44 2.35
C GLU A 183 2.50 25.37 3.55
N GLU A 184 2.02 24.92 4.72
CA GLU A 184 2.86 24.82 5.93
C GLU A 184 3.97 23.78 5.77
N LEU A 185 3.68 22.62 5.16
CA LEU A 185 4.68 21.61 4.84
C LEU A 185 5.67 22.09 3.78
N LEU A 186 5.19 22.78 2.74
CA LEU A 186 6.05 23.36 1.71
C LEU A 186 7.03 24.39 2.30
N ASP A 187 6.53 25.29 3.16
CA ASP A 187 7.35 26.27 3.87
C ASP A 187 8.39 25.59 4.77
N ALA A 188 8.00 24.55 5.52
CA ALA A 188 8.90 23.79 6.39
C ALA A 188 10.01 23.07 5.61
N LEU A 189 9.75 22.70 4.35
CA LEU A 189 10.70 22.06 3.44
C LEU A 189 11.51 23.05 2.61
N GLY A 190 11.15 24.34 2.60
CA GLY A 190 11.73 25.34 1.70
C GLY A 190 11.48 24.98 0.23
N LEU A 191 10.29 24.49 -0.09
CA LEU A 191 9.92 23.98 -1.41
C LEU A 191 8.80 24.80 -2.04
N GLU A 192 9.01 25.28 -3.26
CA GLU A 192 7.99 25.97 -4.05
C GLU A 192 7.03 24.96 -4.72
N ALA A 193 5.74 25.28 -4.77
CA ALA A 193 4.71 24.40 -5.33
C ALA A 193 4.93 24.11 -6.82
N GLU A 194 5.56 25.02 -7.56
CA GLU A 194 5.92 24.90 -8.98
C GLU A 194 6.94 23.78 -9.24
N ARG A 195 7.64 23.32 -8.20
CA ARG A 195 8.56 22.17 -8.27
C ARG A 195 7.83 20.85 -8.05
N LEU A 196 6.53 20.86 -7.80
CA LEU A 196 5.68 19.67 -7.71
C LEU A 196 4.81 19.55 -8.96
N PRO A 197 4.27 18.36 -9.27
CA PRO A 197 3.35 18.20 -10.39
C PRO A 197 2.09 19.05 -10.22
N GLU A 198 1.49 19.46 -11.33
CA GLU A 198 0.09 19.88 -11.32
C GLU A 198 -0.79 18.69 -10.89
N ILE A 199 -1.78 18.92 -10.03
CA ILE A 199 -2.74 17.89 -9.64
C ILE A 199 -3.91 17.90 -10.63
N SER A 200 -4.10 16.82 -11.39
CA SER A 200 -5.17 16.71 -12.38
C SER A 200 -5.56 15.26 -12.62
N ASP A 201 -6.88 15.00 -12.65
CA ASP A 201 -7.45 13.70 -13.01
C ASP A 201 -7.83 13.59 -14.50
N ALA A 202 -7.58 14.64 -15.28
CA ALA A 202 -7.97 14.71 -16.69
C ALA A 202 -7.15 13.71 -17.54
N PRO A 203 -7.80 12.97 -18.46
CA PRO A 203 -7.08 12.06 -19.35
C PRO A 203 -6.27 12.81 -20.40
N VAL A 204 -5.16 12.20 -20.82
CA VAL A 204 -4.28 12.68 -21.88
C VAL A 204 -4.19 11.61 -22.96
N GLU A 205 -4.69 11.89 -24.17
CA GLU A 205 -4.70 10.90 -25.28
C GLU A 205 -5.34 9.54 -24.91
N GLY A 206 -6.41 9.57 -24.10
CA GLY A 206 -7.11 8.37 -23.64
C GLY A 206 -6.44 7.67 -22.46
N TRP A 207 -5.30 8.16 -21.98
CA TRP A 207 -4.66 7.70 -20.75
C TRP A 207 -5.20 8.45 -19.56
N TYR A 208 -5.86 7.75 -18.64
CA TYR A 208 -6.18 8.31 -17.34
C TYR A 208 -4.91 8.33 -16.47
N PRO A 209 -4.65 9.43 -15.73
CA PRO A 209 -3.60 9.47 -14.73
C PRO A 209 -3.70 8.28 -13.78
N ALA A 210 -2.57 7.63 -13.47
CA ALA A 210 -2.59 6.44 -12.64
C ALA A 210 -3.02 6.74 -11.21
N LEU A 211 -3.57 5.73 -10.54
CA LEU A 211 -3.99 5.82 -9.15
C LEU A 211 -3.10 4.96 -8.25
N LEU A 212 -3.17 5.22 -6.95
CA LEU A 212 -2.51 4.42 -5.94
C LEU A 212 -2.90 2.95 -6.04
N ASP A 213 -1.91 2.06 -6.12
CA ASP A 213 -2.08 0.61 -6.15
C ASP A 213 -3.02 0.08 -5.05
N GLY A 214 -2.91 0.60 -3.83
CA GLY A 214 -3.78 0.29 -2.71
C GLY A 214 -5.25 0.63 -2.96
N ALA A 215 -5.53 1.76 -3.62
CA ALA A 215 -6.90 2.11 -4.01
C ALA A 215 -7.39 1.20 -5.13
N CYS A 216 -6.60 0.99 -6.19
CA CYS A 216 -6.95 0.08 -7.27
C CYS A 216 -7.23 -1.35 -6.77
N SER A 217 -6.42 -1.85 -5.82
CA SER A 217 -6.67 -3.16 -5.20
C SER A 217 -8.07 -3.27 -4.57
N ASN A 218 -8.55 -2.21 -3.89
CA ASN A 218 -9.91 -2.16 -3.35
C ASN A 218 -10.98 -2.16 -4.44
N PHE A 219 -10.79 -1.41 -5.52
CA PHE A 219 -11.70 -1.43 -6.67
C PHE A 219 -11.79 -2.81 -7.31
N GLY A 220 -10.65 -3.43 -7.58
CA GLY A 220 -10.61 -4.77 -8.16
C GLY A 220 -11.28 -5.81 -7.28
N ALA A 221 -11.11 -5.72 -5.96
CA ALA A 221 -11.71 -6.62 -4.98
C ALA A 221 -13.20 -6.31 -4.67
N GLY A 222 -13.75 -5.21 -5.19
CA GLY A 222 -15.12 -4.78 -4.91
C GLY A 222 -15.33 -4.27 -3.48
N ALA A 223 -14.26 -3.81 -2.80
CA ALA A 223 -14.27 -3.26 -1.44
C ALA A 223 -14.46 -1.73 -1.46
N LEU A 224 -15.66 -1.31 -1.87
CA LEU A 224 -16.04 0.06 -2.20
C LEU A 224 -17.08 0.67 -1.23
N SER A 225 -17.05 0.27 0.04
CA SER A 225 -17.83 0.90 1.12
C SER A 225 -17.05 0.95 2.42
N ARG A 226 -17.56 1.70 3.41
CA ARG A 226 -17.01 1.67 4.79
C ARG A 226 -17.20 0.31 5.47
N GLN A 227 -18.21 -0.44 5.05
CA GLN A 227 -18.56 -1.74 5.60
C GLN A 227 -17.73 -2.89 5.02
N ARG A 228 -17.05 -2.68 3.89
CA ARG A 228 -16.32 -3.74 3.19
C ARG A 228 -14.88 -3.34 2.92
N ALA A 229 -13.94 -4.00 3.62
CA ALA A 229 -12.51 -3.79 3.42
C ALA A 229 -11.88 -4.84 2.51
N ALA A 230 -10.78 -4.47 1.87
CA ALA A 230 -9.81 -5.41 1.32
C ALA A 230 -8.68 -5.58 2.34
N LEU A 231 -8.45 -6.84 2.77
CA LEU A 231 -7.25 -7.25 3.49
C LEU A 231 -6.27 -7.81 2.46
N MET A 232 -5.33 -6.98 2.03
CA MET A 232 -4.31 -7.36 1.05
C MET A 232 -3.02 -7.72 1.76
N VAL A 233 -2.51 -8.93 1.52
CA VAL A 233 -1.16 -9.33 1.93
C VAL A 233 -0.39 -9.86 0.73
N GLY A 234 0.44 -8.98 0.16
CA GLY A 234 1.47 -9.33 -0.80
C GLY A 234 2.82 -9.35 -0.09
N THR A 235 3.84 -8.72 -0.69
CA THR A 235 5.14 -8.51 -0.02
C THR A 235 5.00 -7.79 1.33
N SER A 236 4.07 -6.84 1.42
CA SER A 236 3.64 -6.19 2.66
C SER A 236 2.12 -6.32 2.82
N GLY A 237 1.57 -5.81 3.91
CA GLY A 237 0.16 -5.94 4.24
C GLY A 237 -0.59 -4.61 4.31
N ALA A 238 -1.91 -4.62 4.05
CA ALA A 238 -2.80 -3.52 4.39
C ALA A 238 -4.28 -3.94 4.50
N LEU A 239 -5.00 -3.28 5.38
CA LEU A 239 -6.46 -3.37 5.51
C LEU A 239 -7.05 -2.00 5.15
N ARG A 240 -7.89 -1.95 4.11
CA ARG A 240 -8.35 -0.70 3.51
C ARG A 240 -9.82 -0.72 3.14
N THR A 241 -10.47 0.42 3.26
CA THR A 241 -11.80 0.69 2.67
C THR A 241 -11.70 1.81 1.67
N VAL A 242 -12.54 1.78 0.63
CA VAL A 242 -12.77 2.90 -0.28
C VAL A 242 -14.22 3.33 -0.16
N TYR A 243 -14.49 4.62 0.00
CA TYR A 243 -15.85 5.11 0.14
C TYR A 243 -15.99 6.56 -0.31
N GLU A 244 -17.21 6.98 -0.60
CA GLU A 244 -17.52 8.36 -0.95
C GLU A 244 -17.64 9.27 0.29
N THR A 245 -17.04 10.45 0.24
CA THR A 245 -17.20 11.49 1.27
C THR A 245 -16.96 12.88 0.70
N ALA A 246 -17.71 13.87 1.18
CA ALA A 246 -17.44 15.29 0.92
C ALA A 246 -16.52 15.91 1.98
N ARG A 247 -16.30 15.23 3.11
CA ARG A 247 -15.54 15.73 4.27
C ARG A 247 -14.63 14.61 4.76
N PRO A 248 -13.43 14.45 4.18
CA PRO A 248 -12.45 13.50 4.67
C PRO A 248 -12.06 13.85 6.11
N GLN A 249 -12.04 12.86 7.00
CA GLN A 249 -11.64 13.01 8.40
C GLN A 249 -10.77 11.81 8.76
N PRO A 250 -9.43 11.95 8.75
CA PRO A 250 -8.53 10.84 9.01
C PRO A 250 -8.58 10.43 10.49
N ARG A 251 -8.50 9.13 10.76
CA ARG A 251 -8.42 8.58 12.13
C ARG A 251 -6.96 8.54 12.60
N PRO A 252 -6.65 8.87 13.87
CA PRO A 252 -5.27 9.15 14.33
C PRO A 252 -4.16 8.15 13.96
N ALA A 253 -4.48 6.87 13.73
CA ALA A 253 -3.50 5.83 13.38
C ALA A 253 -3.63 5.31 11.94
N LEU A 254 -4.68 5.72 11.22
CA LEU A 254 -4.94 5.31 9.84
C LEU A 254 -4.50 6.41 8.88
N PHE A 255 -4.09 6.00 7.68
CA PHE A 255 -3.97 6.95 6.58
C PHE A 255 -5.35 7.21 5.97
N LEU A 256 -5.50 8.36 5.33
CA LEU A 256 -6.65 8.66 4.47
C LEU A 256 -6.18 9.47 3.26
N HIS A 257 -6.46 8.97 2.06
CA HIS A 257 -6.06 9.63 0.82
C HIS A 257 -7.27 9.84 -0.08
N TRP A 258 -7.34 10.97 -0.78
CA TRP A 258 -8.24 11.09 -1.92
C TRP A 258 -7.87 10.06 -2.99
N VAL A 259 -8.88 9.53 -3.69
CA VAL A 259 -8.72 8.67 -4.87
C VAL A 259 -9.13 9.43 -6.12
N ASP A 260 -10.24 10.16 -6.03
CA ASP A 260 -10.77 11.04 -7.07
C ASP A 260 -11.58 12.19 -6.43
N ASP A 261 -12.47 12.81 -7.20
CA ASP A 261 -13.26 13.97 -6.79
C ASP A 261 -14.28 13.70 -5.67
N LYS A 262 -14.60 12.44 -5.39
CA LYS A 262 -15.64 12.05 -4.42
C LYS A 262 -15.26 10.89 -3.50
N ARG A 263 -14.27 10.07 -3.84
CA ARG A 263 -13.86 8.88 -3.09
C ARG A 263 -12.53 9.07 -2.38
N VAL A 264 -12.42 8.45 -1.20
CA VAL A 264 -11.19 8.33 -0.43
C VAL A 264 -10.86 6.86 -0.18
N VAL A 265 -9.58 6.56 0.02
CA VAL A 265 -9.09 5.30 0.54
C VAL A 265 -8.56 5.52 1.95
N GLU A 266 -9.07 4.76 2.92
CA GLU A 266 -8.68 4.85 4.33
C GLU A 266 -8.27 3.46 4.83
N GLY A 267 -7.22 3.40 5.64
CA GLY A 267 -6.78 2.12 6.18
C GLY A 267 -5.47 2.17 6.95
N GLY A 268 -5.00 0.97 7.29
CA GLY A 268 -3.69 0.76 7.91
C GLY A 268 -2.81 -0.13 7.04
N SER A 269 -1.53 0.22 6.94
CA SER A 269 -0.53 -0.60 6.24
C SER A 269 0.48 -1.18 7.22
N LEU A 270 0.87 -2.44 7.02
CA LEU A 270 1.89 -3.15 7.79
C LEU A 270 3.08 -3.46 6.90
N SER A 271 4.30 -3.16 7.34
CA SER A 271 5.51 -3.48 6.57
C SER A 271 5.75 -4.98 6.46
N ASP A 272 5.32 -5.73 7.48
CA ASP A 272 5.45 -7.17 7.58
C ASP A 272 4.20 -7.85 7.00
N GLY A 273 4.41 -8.70 5.99
CA GLY A 273 3.41 -9.49 5.30
C GLY A 273 4.10 -10.71 4.69
N GLY A 274 4.01 -10.89 3.37
CA GLY A 274 4.69 -11.99 2.68
C GLY A 274 6.22 -11.96 2.82
N ASN A 275 6.84 -10.78 3.02
CA ASN A 275 8.26 -10.68 3.35
C ASN A 275 8.63 -11.33 4.69
N LEU A 276 7.75 -11.25 5.70
CA LEU A 276 7.92 -11.95 6.98
C LEU A 276 7.81 -13.45 6.76
N HIS A 277 6.81 -13.91 5.98
CA HIS A 277 6.67 -15.32 5.63
C HIS A 277 7.94 -15.86 4.95
N ALA A 278 8.47 -15.13 3.96
CA ALA A 278 9.72 -15.49 3.29
C ALA A 278 10.94 -15.46 4.24
N TRP A 279 11.01 -14.48 5.15
CA TRP A 279 12.07 -14.39 6.16
C TRP A 279 12.01 -15.55 7.15
N LEU A 280 10.83 -15.94 7.63
CA LEU A 280 10.63 -17.10 8.50
C LEU A 280 11.08 -18.38 7.80
N GLY A 281 10.62 -18.62 6.56
CA GLY A 281 10.99 -19.82 5.80
C GLY A 281 12.50 -19.95 5.59
N SER A 282 13.18 -18.84 5.23
CA SER A 282 14.65 -18.85 5.04
C SER A 282 15.43 -18.97 6.36
N THR A 283 14.99 -18.28 7.41
CA THR A 283 15.67 -18.23 8.72
C THR A 283 15.52 -19.53 9.50
N LEU A 284 14.32 -20.13 9.45
CA LEU A 284 13.98 -21.36 10.17
C LEU A 284 14.33 -22.64 9.38
N LYS A 285 14.88 -22.49 8.17
CA LYS A 285 15.27 -23.57 7.24
C LYS A 285 14.11 -24.44 6.74
N GLY A 286 13.02 -23.79 6.30
CA GLY A 286 11.97 -24.42 5.51
C GLY A 286 10.85 -25.09 6.32
N GLU A 287 10.53 -24.60 7.51
CA GLU A 287 9.29 -25.00 8.18
C GLU A 287 8.09 -24.40 7.42
N ASP A 288 7.43 -25.22 6.62
CA ASP A 288 6.23 -24.92 5.84
C ASP A 288 5.04 -25.81 6.24
N GLY A 289 5.16 -26.51 7.37
CA GLY A 289 4.12 -27.36 7.92
C GLY A 289 2.82 -26.60 8.22
N SER A 290 1.71 -27.31 8.05
CA SER A 290 0.38 -26.79 8.37
C SER A 290 0.27 -26.42 9.85
N LEU A 291 -0.37 -25.29 10.13
CA LEU A 291 -0.77 -24.87 11.47
C LEU A 291 -2.17 -25.35 11.84
N GLY A 292 -2.90 -25.99 10.92
CA GLY A 292 -4.31 -26.34 11.10
C GLY A 292 -4.61 -27.19 12.35
N ASP A 293 -3.68 -28.09 12.71
CA ASP A 293 -3.79 -28.96 13.89
C ASP A 293 -3.28 -28.31 15.19
N ARG A 294 -2.71 -27.10 15.11
CA ARG A 294 -2.13 -26.41 16.27
C ARG A 294 -3.14 -25.46 16.89
N ASP A 295 -3.21 -25.49 18.22
CA ASP A 295 -4.03 -24.53 18.94
C ASP A 295 -3.39 -23.13 18.87
N PRO A 296 -4.19 -22.07 18.65
CA PRO A 296 -3.72 -20.70 18.71
C PRO A 296 -3.01 -20.38 20.02
N ASP A 297 -1.94 -19.58 19.95
CA ASP A 297 -1.19 -19.15 21.13
C ASP A 297 -0.60 -20.28 22.01
N SER A 298 -0.65 -21.54 21.54
CA SER A 298 -0.19 -22.71 22.31
C SER A 298 1.33 -22.75 22.49
N HIS A 299 2.07 -21.98 21.69
CA HIS A 299 3.52 -21.88 21.72
C HIS A 299 4.07 -21.04 22.88
N GLY A 300 3.24 -20.24 23.57
CA GLY A 300 3.67 -19.42 24.72
C GLY A 300 4.59 -18.24 24.38
N LEU A 301 4.67 -17.88 23.09
CA LEU A 301 5.51 -16.78 22.59
C LEU A 301 4.68 -15.51 22.38
N THR A 302 5.33 -14.35 22.37
CA THR A 302 4.75 -13.11 21.87
C THR A 302 5.73 -12.49 20.89
N PHE A 303 5.36 -12.48 19.60
CA PHE A 303 6.19 -11.95 18.53
C PHE A 303 5.60 -10.61 18.04
N LEU A 304 6.36 -9.54 18.23
CA LEU A 304 6.20 -8.27 17.51
C LEU A 304 7.00 -8.34 16.22
N THR A 305 6.32 -8.45 15.09
CA THR A 305 6.93 -8.80 13.80
C THR A 305 7.63 -7.66 13.10
N LEU A 306 7.76 -6.47 13.71
CA LEU A 306 8.21 -5.16 13.17
C LEU A 306 9.62 -5.16 12.52
N LEU A 307 9.93 -6.14 11.70
CA LEU A 307 11.22 -6.40 11.07
C LEU A 307 11.44 -5.47 9.88
N GLY A 308 10.36 -5.15 9.15
CA GLY A 308 10.34 -4.14 8.10
C GLY A 308 10.18 -2.70 8.61
N GLY A 309 10.29 -2.46 9.92
CA GLY A 309 9.91 -1.19 10.56
C GLY A 309 8.40 -1.03 10.68
N GLU A 310 7.95 -0.05 11.45
CA GLU A 310 6.52 0.13 11.71
C GLU A 310 5.85 1.18 10.82
N ARG A 311 4.64 0.85 10.35
CA ARG A 311 3.67 1.79 9.77
C ARG A 311 2.45 1.84 10.70
N SER A 312 1.23 1.63 10.21
CA SER A 312 0.06 1.63 11.09
C SER A 312 0.10 0.50 12.12
N PRO A 313 -0.61 0.64 13.25
CA PRO A 313 -1.16 1.89 13.81
C PRO A 313 -0.14 2.82 14.50
N GLY A 314 1.09 2.37 14.76
CA GLY A 314 2.04 3.07 15.63
C GLY A 314 2.86 4.19 15.00
N TRP A 315 3.24 4.01 13.73
CA TRP A 315 4.09 4.93 12.95
C TRP A 315 5.46 5.23 13.59
N HIS A 316 6.01 4.28 14.37
CA HIS A 316 7.35 4.40 14.92
C HIS A 316 8.41 4.04 13.89
N GLN A 317 9.02 5.06 13.31
CA GLN A 317 10.06 4.90 12.27
C GLN A 317 11.32 4.13 12.69
N HIS A 318 11.57 4.02 14.00
CA HIS A 318 12.72 3.30 14.56
C HIS A 318 12.35 1.93 15.15
N ALA A 319 11.09 1.49 15.02
CA ALA A 319 10.64 0.23 15.60
C ALA A 319 11.36 -0.98 15.00
N ARG A 320 11.59 -1.99 15.84
CA ARG A 320 12.21 -3.27 15.47
C ARG A 320 11.43 -4.43 16.06
N GLY A 321 11.50 -5.57 15.39
CA GLY A 321 10.85 -6.78 15.88
C GLY A 321 11.43 -7.29 17.20
N ALA A 322 10.58 -7.95 17.99
CA ALA A 322 10.93 -8.52 19.28
C ALA A 322 10.18 -9.83 19.53
N ILE A 323 10.83 -10.79 20.18
CA ILE A 323 10.23 -12.06 20.59
C ILE A 323 10.41 -12.20 22.09
N HIS A 324 9.28 -12.37 22.80
CA HIS A 324 9.27 -12.66 24.22
C HIS A 324 8.78 -14.10 24.46
N GLY A 325 9.35 -14.77 25.48
CA GLY A 325 8.93 -16.11 25.92
C GLY A 325 9.76 -17.28 25.39
N LEU A 326 10.94 -17.03 24.79
CA LEU A 326 11.82 -18.09 24.31
C LEU A 326 12.31 -19.01 25.45
N THR A 327 12.29 -20.32 25.19
CA THR A 327 12.86 -21.36 26.06
C THR A 327 13.71 -22.32 25.24
N PHE A 328 14.40 -23.27 25.89
CA PHE A 328 15.11 -24.35 25.18
C PHE A 328 14.16 -25.34 24.48
N GLU A 329 12.86 -25.27 24.76
CA GLU A 329 11.83 -26.12 24.14
C GLU A 329 11.21 -25.46 22.89
N THR A 330 11.47 -24.16 22.66
CA THR A 330 10.93 -23.45 21.50
C THR A 330 11.39 -24.08 20.19
N THR A 331 10.42 -24.38 19.33
CA THR A 331 10.64 -25.01 18.02
C THR A 331 10.50 -24.02 16.85
N PRO A 332 10.98 -24.36 15.65
CA PRO A 332 10.70 -23.59 14.44
C PRO A 332 9.20 -23.38 14.18
N ALA A 333 8.36 -24.39 14.41
CA ALA A 333 6.91 -24.30 14.24
C ALA A 333 6.28 -23.28 15.19
N ASP A 334 6.77 -23.19 16.43
CA ASP A 334 6.33 -22.19 17.42
C ASP A 334 6.61 -20.76 16.94
N LEU A 335 7.82 -20.53 16.41
CA LEU A 335 8.23 -19.23 15.88
C LEU A 335 7.44 -18.83 14.63
N ARG A 336 7.17 -19.80 13.73
CA ARG A 336 6.34 -19.60 12.55
C ARG A 336 4.93 -19.19 12.95
N GLN A 337 4.28 -19.98 13.81
CA GLN A 337 2.93 -19.70 14.30
C GLN A 337 2.86 -18.31 14.96
N ALA A 338 3.78 -18.02 15.89
CA ALA A 338 3.82 -16.73 16.59
C ALA A 338 4.00 -15.55 15.63
N GLY A 339 4.79 -15.72 14.56
CA GLY A 339 4.99 -14.69 13.54
C GLY A 339 3.73 -14.42 12.71
N LEU A 340 3.06 -15.47 12.23
CA LEU A 340 1.83 -15.33 11.43
C LEU A 340 0.67 -14.75 12.27
N GLU A 341 0.50 -15.24 13.50
CA GLU A 341 -0.42 -14.67 14.49
C GLU A 341 -0.07 -13.22 14.80
N GLY A 342 1.23 -12.91 14.92
CA GLY A 342 1.71 -11.56 15.21
C GLY A 342 1.27 -10.52 14.19
N VAL A 343 1.33 -10.85 12.89
CA VAL A 343 0.80 -9.98 11.82
C VAL A 343 -0.73 -9.85 11.90
N ALA A 344 -1.42 -10.96 12.15
CA ALA A 344 -2.87 -10.97 12.26
C ALA A 344 -3.39 -10.11 13.43
N PHE A 345 -2.67 -10.09 14.56
CA PHE A 345 -2.98 -9.23 15.70
C PHE A 345 -2.87 -7.74 15.36
N ARG A 346 -1.83 -7.35 14.61
CA ARG A 346 -1.66 -5.98 14.12
C ARG A 346 -2.80 -5.58 13.18
N PHE A 347 -3.23 -6.46 12.28
CA PHE A 347 -4.40 -6.19 11.45
C PHE A 347 -5.69 -6.09 12.24
N ALA A 348 -5.85 -6.89 13.29
CA ALA A 348 -6.99 -6.79 14.18
C ALA A 348 -7.01 -5.43 14.92
N GLU A 349 -5.86 -4.88 15.29
CA GLU A 349 -5.79 -3.49 15.80
C GLU A 349 -6.18 -2.45 14.76
N VAL A 350 -5.80 -2.62 13.48
CA VAL A 350 -6.27 -1.75 12.40
C VAL A 350 -7.78 -1.86 12.21
N ALA A 351 -8.33 -3.07 12.26
CA ALA A 351 -9.77 -3.32 12.14
C ALA A 351 -10.57 -2.73 13.30
N ASP A 352 -10.03 -2.73 14.53
CA ASP A 352 -10.67 -2.13 15.71
C ASP A 352 -10.83 -0.60 15.56
N LEU A 353 -9.96 0.05 14.77
CA LEU A 353 -10.09 1.48 14.41
C LEU A 353 -11.15 1.72 13.33
N MET A 354 -11.81 0.66 12.84
CA MET A 354 -12.81 0.68 11.77
C MET A 354 -14.16 0.10 12.26
N PRO A 355 -14.91 0.83 13.10
CA PRO A 355 -16.12 0.30 13.74
C PRO A 355 -17.25 -0.02 12.75
N GLU A 356 -17.26 0.60 11.56
CA GLU A 356 -18.25 0.34 10.51
C GLU A 356 -17.93 -0.89 9.67
N LEU A 357 -16.72 -1.44 9.78
CA LEU A 357 -16.31 -2.59 8.98
C LEU A 357 -17.16 -3.81 9.37
N GLU A 358 -17.67 -4.53 8.39
CA GLU A 358 -18.52 -5.71 8.56
C GLU A 358 -17.94 -6.91 7.77
N GLU A 359 -17.55 -6.66 6.53
CA GLU A 359 -17.05 -7.65 5.58
C GLU A 359 -15.58 -7.40 5.23
N ILE A 360 -14.81 -8.48 5.08
CA ILE A 360 -13.41 -8.40 4.67
C ILE A 360 -13.18 -9.34 3.50
N VAL A 361 -12.62 -8.79 2.42
CA VAL A 361 -12.17 -9.55 1.26
C VAL A 361 -10.68 -9.78 1.37
N ALA A 362 -10.24 -11.02 1.53
CA ALA A 362 -8.84 -11.39 1.56
C ALA A 362 -8.26 -11.42 0.14
N THR A 363 -7.16 -10.70 -0.07
CA THR A 363 -6.45 -10.58 -1.35
C THR A 363 -4.94 -10.71 -1.15
N GLY A 364 -4.21 -10.80 -2.26
CA GLY A 364 -2.75 -10.91 -2.27
C GLY A 364 -2.26 -12.35 -2.15
N GLY A 365 -1.28 -12.70 -2.99
CA GLY A 365 -0.80 -14.08 -3.12
C GLY A 365 -0.27 -14.67 -1.81
N ALA A 366 0.48 -13.90 -1.02
CA ALA A 366 1.10 -14.41 0.20
C ALA A 366 0.09 -14.88 1.26
N LEU A 367 -1.10 -14.25 1.33
CA LEU A 367 -2.18 -14.72 2.20
C LEU A 367 -3.01 -15.83 1.54
N LEU A 368 -3.33 -15.72 0.25
CA LEU A 368 -4.20 -16.68 -0.41
C LEU A 368 -3.53 -18.04 -0.70
N GLU A 369 -2.20 -18.09 -0.74
CA GLU A 369 -1.42 -19.33 -0.89
C GLU A 369 -1.29 -20.13 0.42
N ASP A 370 -1.60 -19.52 1.58
CA ASP A 370 -1.55 -20.18 2.90
C ASP A 370 -2.95 -20.18 3.56
N PRO A 371 -3.75 -21.26 3.38
CA PRO A 371 -5.07 -21.38 3.98
C PRO A 371 -5.07 -21.29 5.51
N ASP A 372 -4.01 -21.75 6.17
CA ASP A 372 -3.90 -21.66 7.63
C ASP A 372 -3.74 -20.20 8.06
N TRP A 373 -3.00 -19.41 7.28
CA TRP A 373 -2.87 -17.97 7.56
C TRP A 373 -4.18 -17.21 7.33
N VAL A 374 -4.98 -17.61 6.33
CA VAL A 374 -6.36 -17.09 6.17
C VAL A 374 -7.19 -17.40 7.41
N GLN A 375 -7.14 -18.63 7.94
CA GLN A 375 -7.87 -18.98 9.16
C GLN A 375 -7.38 -18.18 10.38
N VAL A 376 -6.06 -18.03 10.55
CA VAL A 376 -5.46 -17.21 11.63
C VAL A 376 -5.91 -15.76 11.55
N MET A 377 -5.99 -15.18 10.35
CA MET A 377 -6.51 -13.83 10.15
C MET A 377 -7.99 -13.74 10.53
N ALA A 378 -8.83 -14.68 10.08
CA ALA A 378 -10.25 -14.70 10.44
C ALA A 378 -10.44 -14.75 11.96
N ASP A 379 -9.69 -15.64 12.63
CA ASP A 379 -9.74 -15.80 14.08
C ASP A 379 -9.29 -14.54 14.84
N ALA A 380 -8.16 -13.94 14.44
CA ALA A 380 -7.60 -12.76 15.11
C ALA A 380 -8.47 -11.50 14.95
N LEU A 381 -9.05 -11.31 13.76
CA LEU A 381 -9.98 -10.22 13.47
C LEU A 381 -11.38 -10.49 14.05
N GLY A 382 -11.69 -11.76 14.37
CA GLY A 382 -12.99 -12.18 14.90
C GLY A 382 -14.12 -12.02 13.90
N ARG A 383 -13.83 -12.11 12.59
CA ARG A 383 -14.77 -11.83 11.50
C ARG A 383 -14.58 -12.80 10.32
N PRO A 384 -15.64 -13.10 9.56
CA PRO A 384 -15.52 -13.89 8.35
C PRO A 384 -14.60 -13.21 7.33
N LEU A 385 -13.74 -14.00 6.68
CA LEU A 385 -12.94 -13.56 5.54
C LEU A 385 -13.44 -14.21 4.26
N THR A 386 -13.77 -13.41 3.26
CA THR A 386 -14.11 -13.90 1.93
C THR A 386 -12.87 -13.82 1.05
N THR A 387 -12.36 -14.94 0.52
CA THR A 387 -11.23 -14.88 -0.41
C THR A 387 -11.65 -14.20 -1.72
N SER A 388 -10.75 -13.46 -2.34
CA SER A 388 -11.01 -12.84 -3.65
C SER A 388 -10.97 -13.89 -4.77
N GLY A 389 -11.92 -13.84 -5.69
CA GLY A 389 -11.86 -14.57 -6.96
C GLY A 389 -11.07 -13.84 -8.04
N VAL A 390 -10.64 -12.60 -7.78
CA VAL A 390 -9.81 -11.81 -8.68
C VAL A 390 -8.34 -12.11 -8.41
N LYS A 391 -7.63 -12.59 -9.45
CA LYS A 391 -6.19 -12.87 -9.38
C LYS A 391 -5.37 -11.59 -9.18
N GLU A 392 -5.62 -10.58 -10.01
CA GLU A 392 -4.84 -9.34 -10.04
C GLU A 392 -5.71 -8.12 -9.70
N ALA A 393 -5.99 -7.95 -8.40
CA ALA A 393 -6.94 -6.93 -7.92
C ALA A 393 -6.55 -5.50 -8.32
N SER A 394 -5.27 -5.11 -8.22
CA SER A 394 -4.85 -3.75 -8.62
C SER A 394 -5.01 -3.52 -10.12
N LEU A 395 -4.67 -4.52 -10.95
CA LEU A 395 -4.83 -4.46 -12.40
C LEU A 395 -6.30 -4.34 -12.80
N ARG A 396 -7.17 -5.19 -12.24
CA ARG A 396 -8.62 -5.10 -12.44
C ARG A 396 -9.17 -3.76 -11.95
N GLY A 397 -8.68 -3.25 -10.83
CA GLY A 397 -9.08 -1.95 -10.29
C GLY A 397 -8.81 -0.80 -11.24
N ALA A 398 -7.64 -0.78 -11.88
CA ALA A 398 -7.30 0.19 -12.91
C ALA A 398 -8.27 0.11 -14.11
N ALA A 399 -8.66 -1.10 -14.53
CA ALA A 399 -9.68 -1.30 -15.57
C ALA A 399 -11.07 -0.78 -15.14
N VAL A 400 -11.53 -1.17 -13.95
CA VAL A 400 -12.83 -0.77 -13.39
C VAL A 400 -12.98 0.73 -13.35
N ILE A 401 -11.95 1.45 -12.87
CA ILE A 401 -12.02 2.91 -12.75
C ILE A 401 -12.01 3.58 -14.13
N ALA A 402 -11.20 3.10 -15.07
CA ALA A 402 -11.21 3.63 -16.44
C ALA A 402 -12.58 3.41 -17.11
N LEU A 403 -13.18 2.23 -16.93
CA LEU A 403 -14.51 1.89 -17.43
C LEU A 403 -15.61 2.75 -16.80
N GLU A 404 -15.58 2.96 -15.48
CA GLU A 404 -16.50 3.88 -14.79
C GLU A 404 -16.40 5.30 -15.36
N ARG A 405 -15.19 5.81 -15.59
CA ARG A 405 -14.95 7.14 -16.18
C ARG A 405 -15.44 7.23 -17.63
N LEU A 406 -15.43 6.12 -18.36
CA LEU A 406 -16.07 6.02 -19.68
C LEU A 406 -17.60 5.89 -19.61
N GLY A 407 -18.19 5.70 -18.43
CA GLY A 407 -19.63 5.53 -18.22
C GLY A 407 -20.13 4.09 -18.35
N ALA A 408 -19.23 3.10 -18.31
CA ALA A 408 -19.59 1.69 -18.22
C ALA A 408 -19.95 1.28 -16.78
N LYS A 409 -20.54 0.10 -16.64
CA LYS A 409 -20.86 -0.52 -15.35
C LYS A 409 -20.19 -1.89 -15.28
N PRO A 410 -18.95 -1.95 -14.79
CA PRO A 410 -18.23 -3.21 -14.62
C PRO A 410 -19.02 -4.23 -13.81
N ALA A 411 -18.78 -5.52 -14.07
CA ALA A 411 -19.39 -6.59 -13.28
C ALA A 411 -18.87 -6.56 -11.83
N PRO A 412 -19.65 -7.07 -10.86
CA PRO A 412 -19.17 -7.28 -9.51
C PRO A 412 -17.89 -8.13 -9.48
N ALA A 413 -16.98 -7.83 -8.55
CA ALA A 413 -15.78 -8.63 -8.37
C ALA A 413 -16.14 -10.07 -7.99
N PRO A 414 -15.60 -11.10 -8.65
CA PRO A 414 -15.78 -12.48 -8.24
C PRO A 414 -15.20 -12.70 -6.84
N VAL A 415 -15.90 -13.51 -6.04
CA VAL A 415 -15.50 -13.90 -4.68
C VAL A 415 -15.30 -15.41 -4.61
N GLY A 416 -14.40 -15.82 -3.73
CA GLY A 416 -14.08 -17.21 -3.43
C GLY A 416 -14.79 -17.71 -2.16
N ALA A 417 -14.10 -18.57 -1.43
CA ALA A 417 -14.62 -19.20 -0.21
C ALA A 417 -14.71 -18.21 0.96
N VAL A 418 -15.68 -18.45 1.84
CA VAL A 418 -15.79 -17.76 3.13
C VAL A 418 -15.14 -18.62 4.21
N VAL A 419 -14.23 -18.02 4.97
CA VAL A 419 -13.55 -18.61 6.13
C VAL A 419 -14.11 -17.98 7.39
N GLU A 420 -14.79 -18.78 8.21
CA GLU A 420 -15.41 -18.35 9.45
C GLU A 420 -14.39 -18.37 10.60
N PRO A 421 -14.42 -17.40 11.52
CA PRO A 421 -13.59 -17.44 12.72
C PRO A 421 -13.99 -18.62 13.63
N ARG A 422 -12.98 -19.35 14.13
CA ARG A 422 -13.15 -20.43 15.11
C ARG A 422 -13.54 -19.84 16.47
N ARG A 423 -14.84 -19.87 16.77
CA ARG A 423 -15.43 -19.22 17.95
C ARG A 423 -14.84 -19.72 19.27
N ASP A 424 -14.45 -20.98 19.34
CA ASP A 424 -13.80 -21.59 20.51
C ASP A 424 -12.38 -21.07 20.76
N LYS A 425 -11.77 -20.39 19.78
CA LYS A 425 -10.41 -19.85 19.86
C LYS A 425 -10.33 -18.34 20.16
N VAL A 426 -11.45 -17.63 20.10
CA VAL A 426 -11.50 -16.16 20.21
C VAL A 426 -10.85 -15.63 21.49
N GLU A 427 -11.07 -16.28 22.64
CA GLU A 427 -10.48 -15.82 23.92
C GLU A 427 -8.97 -16.03 23.98
N ALA A 428 -8.43 -17.10 23.36
CA ALA A 428 -6.99 -17.32 23.26
C ALA A 428 -6.33 -16.21 22.43
N PHE A 429 -6.89 -15.91 21.25
CA PHE A 429 -6.45 -14.80 20.40
C PHE A 429 -6.55 -13.44 21.12
N ARG A 430 -7.64 -13.17 21.84
CA ARG A 430 -7.78 -11.93 22.61
C ARG A 430 -6.69 -11.80 23.68
N ALA A 431 -6.41 -12.86 24.43
CA ALA A 431 -5.35 -12.87 25.44
C ALA A 431 -3.96 -12.67 24.83
N ALA A 432 -3.69 -13.30 23.68
CA ALA A 432 -2.44 -13.16 22.94
C ALA A 432 -2.23 -11.73 22.41
N ARG A 433 -3.27 -11.13 21.80
CA ARG A 433 -3.28 -9.73 21.36
C ARG A 433 -2.97 -8.77 22.48
N GLU A 434 -3.53 -9.00 23.66
CA GLU A 434 -3.32 -8.16 24.84
C GLU A 434 -1.87 -8.30 25.39
N ARG A 435 -1.26 -9.48 25.32
CA ARG A 435 0.18 -9.63 25.61
C ARG A 435 1.05 -8.93 24.57
N GLN A 436 0.67 -9.00 23.29
CA GLN A 436 1.37 -8.30 22.22
C GLN A 436 1.33 -6.78 22.43
N ARG A 437 0.18 -6.21 22.79
CA ARG A 437 0.04 -4.78 23.11
C ARG A 437 0.94 -4.34 24.25
N ARG A 438 1.02 -5.12 25.34
CA ARG A 438 1.93 -4.82 26.45
C ARG A 438 3.40 -4.87 26.04
N LEU A 439 3.79 -5.88 25.26
CA LEU A 439 5.16 -5.94 24.74
C LEU A 439 5.45 -4.75 23.83
N TYR A 440 4.47 -4.34 23.03
CA TYR A 440 4.57 -3.18 22.14
C TYR A 440 4.84 -1.90 22.91
N GLU A 441 4.05 -1.62 23.96
CA GLU A 441 4.25 -0.45 24.82
C GLU A 441 5.64 -0.43 25.45
N VAL A 442 6.18 -1.58 25.89
CA VAL A 442 7.53 -1.66 26.45
C VAL A 442 8.59 -1.31 25.41
N VAL A 443 8.52 -1.88 24.21
CA VAL A 443 9.57 -1.68 23.19
C VAL A 443 9.51 -0.30 22.51
N THR A 444 8.39 0.41 22.59
CA THR A 444 8.23 1.74 21.97
C THR A 444 8.30 2.90 22.96
N SER A 445 8.08 2.66 24.26
CA SER A 445 8.17 3.70 25.30
C SER A 445 9.59 3.98 25.79
N GLU A 446 10.51 3.03 25.64
CA GLU A 446 11.92 3.23 25.99
C GLU A 446 12.75 3.55 24.74
N PRO A 447 13.48 4.69 24.69
CA PRO A 447 14.52 4.84 23.70
C PRO A 447 15.56 3.75 23.98
N ILE A 448 15.65 2.76 23.09
CA ILE A 448 16.69 1.75 23.16
C ILE A 448 18.03 2.49 23.05
N SER A 449 18.69 2.62 24.20
CA SER A 449 19.92 3.39 24.41
C SER A 449 21.09 2.87 23.60
#